data_AF-A0A2N2E806-F1
#
_entry.id   AF-A0A2N2E806-F1
#
_cell.length_a   1.000
_cell.length_b   1.000
_cell.length_c   1.000
_cell.angle_alpha   90.00
_cell.angle_beta   90.00
_cell.angle_gamma   90.00
#
_symmetry.space_group_name_H-M   'P 1'
#
loop_
_entity.id
_entity.type
_entity.pdbx_description
1 polymer ?
#
loop_
_entity_poly.entity_id
_entity_poly.type
_entity_poly.pdbx_seq_one_letter_code
_entity_poly.pdbx_strand_id
1 'polypeptide(L)'
;MMNNIQLIEYKCDMHHYPIMDNVCNYKQFTVHEDLIVPEGKPDIEDLLEVRAYPHIDVCKSIDTPFGKKFIIIGNITQKILYVANVSCQSVHFFHASRPFCTFLEIPHHKSICSTEFSEHAQCHPEIMVEYLCAHKVGDREVAKCLILVVWFSKHAHHSPDSHCHPPYPPIPHDYHMHCGGSITNCSTCQYSSTCVLAKKKEG
;
A
#
# COMPACT_ATOMS: atom_id res chain seq x y z
N MET A 1 0.03 28.50 -26.28
CA MET A 1 -0.59 28.34 -24.95
C MET A 1 0.21 27.25 -24.24
N MET A 2 0.85 27.55 -23.12
CA MET A 2 1.50 26.52 -22.33
C MET A 2 0.39 25.67 -21.70
N ASN A 3 0.25 24.42 -22.12
CA ASN A 3 -0.66 23.48 -21.46
C ASN A 3 -0.19 23.36 -20.01
N ASN A 4 -0.99 23.87 -19.07
CA ASN A 4 -0.78 23.57 -17.66
C ASN A 4 -1.04 22.07 -17.48
N ILE A 5 0.04 21.31 -17.35
CA ILE A 5 -0.06 19.89 -17.01
C ILE A 5 -0.52 19.81 -15.56
N GLN A 6 -1.75 19.33 -15.34
CA GLN A 6 -2.22 19.02 -14.00
C GLN A 6 -1.47 17.77 -13.51
N LEU A 7 -0.54 17.97 -12.57
CA LEU A 7 0.23 16.90 -11.95
C LEU A 7 -0.42 16.50 -10.63
N ILE A 8 -0.82 15.23 -10.52
CA ILE A 8 -1.20 14.60 -9.26
C ILE A 8 0.06 13.96 -8.67
N GLU A 9 0.42 14.36 -7.45
CA GLU A 9 1.55 13.78 -6.71
C GLU A 9 1.10 13.22 -5.36
N TYR A 10 1.66 12.07 -5.01
CA TYR A 10 1.65 11.53 -3.67
C TYR A 10 3.09 11.28 -3.23
N LYS A 11 3.41 11.74 -2.02
CA LYS A 11 4.69 11.51 -1.33
C LYS A 11 4.35 10.83 -0.01
N CYS A 12 4.99 9.68 0.25
CA CYS A 12 4.74 8.97 1.48
C CYS A 12 5.26 9.78 2.68
N ASP A 13 4.42 9.91 3.71
CA ASP A 13 4.82 10.53 4.97
C ASP A 13 5.85 9.65 5.70
N MET A 14 6.84 10.30 6.31
CA MET A 14 7.96 9.64 7.00
C MET A 14 7.50 8.66 8.09
N HIS A 15 6.34 8.89 8.73
CA HIS A 15 5.80 8.02 9.78
C HIS A 15 5.24 6.69 9.24
N HIS A 16 5.03 6.56 7.93
CA HIS A 16 4.62 5.29 7.31
C HIS A 16 5.81 4.42 6.91
N TYR A 17 7.04 4.92 6.95
CA TYR A 17 8.22 4.11 6.70
C TYR A 17 8.43 3.11 7.84
N PRO A 18 8.99 1.92 7.54
CA PRO A 18 9.35 0.99 8.60
C PRO A 18 10.40 1.59 9.51
N ILE A 19 10.38 1.23 10.79
CA ILE A 19 11.46 1.59 11.71
C ILE A 19 12.74 0.92 11.20
N MET A 20 13.75 1.70 10.82
CA MET A 20 14.93 1.18 10.13
C MET A 20 15.72 0.15 10.94
N ASP A 21 15.70 0.26 12.27
CA ASP A 21 16.29 -0.74 13.16
C ASP A 21 15.60 -2.10 13.07
N ASN A 22 14.36 -2.16 12.57
CA ASN A 22 13.61 -3.38 12.34
C ASN A 22 13.71 -3.87 10.89
N VAL A 23 14.38 -3.14 9.99
CA VAL A 23 14.56 -3.55 8.60
C VAL A 23 15.83 -4.36 8.46
N CYS A 24 15.72 -5.58 7.95
CA CYS A 24 16.86 -6.42 7.61
C CYS A 24 17.49 -5.96 6.28
N ASN A 25 16.65 -5.75 5.27
CA ASN A 25 17.07 -5.35 3.94
C ASN A 25 15.88 -4.74 3.18
N TYR A 26 16.15 -3.82 2.26
CA TYR A 26 15.12 -3.16 1.46
C TYR A 26 15.60 -2.94 0.02
N LYS A 27 14.65 -2.71 -0.87
CA LYS A 27 14.91 -2.29 -2.24
C LYS A 27 13.84 -1.31 -2.71
N GLN A 28 14.27 -0.27 -3.39
CA GLN A 28 13.42 0.62 -4.16
C GLN A 28 13.37 0.19 -5.63
N PHE A 29 12.21 0.29 -6.25
CA PHE A 29 12.06 0.08 -7.69
C PHE A 29 10.93 0.92 -8.28
N THR A 30 11.03 1.17 -9.58
CA THR A 30 10.11 2.04 -10.31
C THR A 30 9.17 1.25 -11.21
N VAL A 31 7.91 1.67 -11.28
CA VAL A 31 6.92 1.16 -12.22
C VAL A 31 6.37 2.32 -13.04
N HIS A 32 6.67 2.31 -14.35
CA HIS A 32 6.06 3.20 -15.32
C HIS A 32 4.83 2.53 -15.94
N GLU A 33 3.76 3.30 -16.13
CA GLU A 33 2.52 2.81 -16.70
C GLU A 33 1.73 3.94 -17.36
N ASP A 34 1.18 3.64 -18.54
CA ASP A 34 0.19 4.47 -19.21
C ASP A 34 -1.17 3.79 -19.08
N LEU A 35 -2.11 4.51 -18.47
CA LEU A 35 -3.46 4.03 -18.20
C LEU A 35 -4.42 4.57 -19.26
N ILE A 36 -5.21 3.67 -19.84
CA ILE A 36 -6.26 4.02 -20.79
C ILE A 36 -7.62 3.94 -20.11
N VAL A 37 -8.43 4.99 -20.29
CA VAL A 37 -9.81 5.00 -19.81
C VAL A 37 -10.60 3.88 -20.50
N PRO A 38 -11.22 2.95 -19.74
CA PRO A 38 -11.97 1.83 -20.30
C PRO A 38 -13.07 2.25 -21.27
N GLU A 39 -13.38 1.41 -22.24
CA GLU A 39 -14.50 1.61 -23.16
C GLU A 39 -15.82 1.81 -22.39
N GLY A 40 -16.68 2.69 -22.92
CA GLY A 40 -17.95 3.05 -22.30
C GLY A 40 -17.84 4.12 -21.20
N LYS A 41 -16.64 4.55 -20.82
CA LYS A 41 -16.44 5.72 -19.95
C LYS A 41 -16.05 6.96 -20.75
N PRO A 42 -16.51 8.15 -20.36
CA PRO A 42 -16.24 9.38 -21.11
C PRO A 42 -14.76 9.79 -21.02
N ASP A 43 -14.36 10.66 -21.93
CA ASP A 43 -13.02 11.27 -21.97
C ASP A 43 -12.75 12.10 -20.71
N ILE A 44 -11.48 12.27 -20.38
CA ILE A 44 -11.01 13.02 -19.22
C ILE A 44 -10.98 14.50 -19.57
N GLU A 45 -11.67 15.32 -18.78
CA GLU A 45 -11.42 16.76 -18.71
C GLU A 45 -10.24 17.00 -17.78
N ASP A 46 -10.42 16.68 -16.50
CA ASP A 46 -9.44 16.86 -15.43
C ASP A 46 -9.24 15.59 -14.60
N LEU A 47 -8.01 15.37 -14.12
CA LEU A 47 -7.67 14.25 -13.26
C LEU A 47 -7.79 14.70 -11.79
N LEU A 48 -8.62 14.02 -10.99
CA LEU A 48 -8.85 14.42 -9.61
C LEU A 48 -7.96 13.67 -8.64
N GLU A 49 -7.85 12.35 -8.81
CA GLU A 49 -7.13 11.51 -7.87
C GLU A 49 -6.62 10.22 -8.53
N VAL A 50 -5.41 9.81 -8.15
CA VAL A 50 -4.82 8.53 -8.51
C VAL A 50 -4.27 7.87 -7.24
N ARG A 51 -4.80 6.70 -6.89
CA ARG A 51 -4.33 5.89 -5.77
C ARG A 51 -3.83 4.55 -6.24
N ALA A 52 -2.81 4.04 -5.55
CA ALA A 52 -2.21 2.75 -5.82
C ALA A 52 -2.06 1.93 -4.53
N TYR A 53 -2.32 0.64 -4.64
CA TYR A 53 -2.37 -0.32 -3.54
C TYR A 53 -1.56 -1.56 -3.95
N PRO A 54 -0.23 -1.55 -3.73
CA PRO A 54 0.61 -2.71 -3.99
C PRO A 54 0.29 -3.83 -2.99
N HIS A 55 0.27 -5.06 -3.47
CA HIS A 55 0.26 -6.26 -2.64
C HIS A 55 1.21 -7.30 -3.23
N ILE A 56 1.71 -8.19 -2.37
CA ILE A 56 2.64 -9.25 -2.76
C ILE A 56 1.86 -10.56 -2.80
N ASP A 57 1.92 -11.24 -3.93
CA ASP A 57 1.26 -12.53 -4.14
C ASP A 57 2.20 -13.70 -3.82
N VAL A 58 3.48 -13.54 -4.20
CA VAL A 58 4.49 -14.59 -4.09
C VAL A 58 5.82 -14.00 -3.65
N CYS A 59 6.41 -14.57 -2.60
CA CYS A 59 7.84 -14.48 -2.33
C CYS A 59 8.46 -15.88 -2.45
N LYS A 60 9.51 -16.02 -3.26
CA LYS A 60 10.32 -17.25 -3.32
C LYS A 60 11.80 -16.92 -3.29
N SER A 61 12.59 -17.76 -2.62
CA SER A 61 14.05 -17.67 -2.63
C SER A 61 14.64 -18.54 -3.73
N ILE A 62 15.78 -18.10 -4.28
CA ILE A 62 16.69 -18.91 -5.09
C ILE A 62 18.11 -18.69 -4.57
N ASP A 63 18.93 -19.74 -4.63
CA ASP A 63 20.36 -19.62 -4.33
C ASP A 63 21.12 -19.12 -5.57
N THR A 64 22.06 -18.20 -5.33
CA THR A 64 22.93 -17.64 -6.37
C THR A 64 24.37 -17.63 -5.86
N PRO A 65 25.39 -17.53 -6.73
CA PRO A 65 26.79 -17.41 -6.30
C PRO A 65 27.08 -16.20 -5.39
N PHE A 66 26.15 -15.25 -5.29
CA PHE A 66 26.29 -14.02 -4.51
C PHE A 66 25.49 -14.04 -3.20
N GLY A 67 24.68 -15.08 -2.95
CA GLY A 67 23.79 -15.17 -1.80
C GLY A 67 22.38 -15.64 -2.17
N LYS A 68 21.44 -15.44 -1.26
CA LYS A 68 20.01 -15.71 -1.50
C LYS A 68 19.37 -14.54 -2.25
N LYS A 69 18.62 -14.84 -3.31
CA LYS A 69 17.80 -13.87 -4.04
C LYS A 69 16.33 -14.19 -3.81
N PHE A 70 15.60 -13.23 -3.27
CA PHE A 70 14.16 -13.33 -3.07
C PHE A 70 13.46 -12.70 -4.26
N ILE A 71 12.77 -13.51 -5.05
CA ILE A 71 11.91 -13.07 -6.15
C ILE A 71 10.54 -12.73 -5.56
N ILE A 72 10.09 -11.50 -5.81
CA ILE A 72 8.87 -10.93 -5.24
C ILE A 72 7.96 -10.58 -6.41
N ILE A 73 6.83 -11.26 -6.47
CA ILE A 73 5.80 -11.06 -7.49
C ILE A 73 4.54 -10.59 -6.79
N GLY A 74 3.89 -9.61 -7.38
CA GLY A 74 2.67 -9.06 -6.84
C GLY A 74 1.92 -8.23 -7.86
N ASN A 75 0.95 -7.48 -7.39
CA ASN A 75 0.12 -6.64 -8.22
C ASN A 75 -0.18 -5.29 -7.54
N ILE A 76 -0.35 -4.26 -8.35
CA ILE A 76 -0.71 -2.91 -7.91
C ILE A 76 -2.16 -2.68 -8.34
N THR A 77 -3.08 -2.71 -7.38
CA THR A 77 -4.47 -2.31 -7.60
C THR A 77 -4.59 -0.80 -7.55
N GLN A 78 -5.37 -0.21 -8.44
CA GLN A 78 -5.39 1.24 -8.63
C GLN A 78 -6.80 1.78 -8.72
N LYS A 79 -6.95 3.04 -8.29
CA LYS A 79 -8.21 3.79 -8.38
C LYS A 79 -7.91 5.15 -8.99
N ILE A 80 -8.60 5.45 -10.09
CA ILE A 80 -8.46 6.70 -10.83
C ILE A 80 -9.81 7.40 -10.77
N LEU A 81 -9.84 8.65 -10.28
CA LEU A 81 -11.01 9.52 -10.22
C LEU A 81 -10.76 10.73 -11.11
N TYR A 82 -11.75 11.11 -11.93
CA TYR A 82 -11.60 12.15 -12.92
C TYR A 82 -12.93 12.84 -13.24
N VAL A 83 -12.87 14.05 -13.77
CA VAL A 83 -14.01 14.78 -14.33
C VAL A 83 -14.14 14.43 -15.81
N ALA A 84 -15.34 14.06 -16.23
CA ALA A 84 -15.63 13.74 -17.62
C ALA A 84 -15.74 15.01 -18.48
N ASN A 85 -15.13 14.98 -19.67
CA ASN A 85 -15.23 16.03 -20.70
C ASN A 85 -16.59 15.96 -21.40
N VAL A 86 -17.64 16.29 -20.64
CA VAL A 86 -19.04 16.37 -21.08
C VAL A 86 -19.66 17.60 -20.45
N SER A 87 -20.73 18.14 -21.03
CA SER A 87 -21.35 19.39 -20.59
C SER A 87 -21.76 19.43 -19.12
N CYS A 88 -22.04 18.27 -18.52
CA CYS A 88 -22.45 18.15 -17.12
C CYS A 88 -21.27 18.00 -16.15
N GLN A 89 -20.03 17.88 -16.64
CA GLN A 89 -18.80 17.71 -15.84
C GLN A 89 -18.95 16.66 -14.72
N SER A 90 -19.52 15.50 -15.05
CA SER A 90 -19.74 14.42 -14.10
C SER A 90 -18.41 13.81 -13.63
N VAL A 91 -18.36 13.37 -12.37
CA VAL A 91 -17.20 12.67 -11.84
C VAL A 91 -17.33 11.17 -12.11
N HIS A 92 -16.27 10.59 -12.67
CA HIS A 92 -16.17 9.16 -12.96
C HIS A 92 -14.94 8.57 -12.28
N PHE A 93 -14.99 7.28 -11.98
CA PHE A 93 -13.82 6.53 -11.51
C PHE A 93 -13.61 5.28 -12.33
N PHE A 94 -12.39 4.77 -12.44
CA PHE A 94 -12.12 3.42 -12.92
C PHE A 94 -11.02 2.72 -12.13
N HIS A 95 -10.98 1.39 -12.25
CA HIS A 95 -9.97 0.54 -11.64
C HIS A 95 -8.97 0.08 -12.68
N ALA A 96 -7.70 0.01 -12.28
CA ALA A 96 -6.64 -0.61 -13.06
C ALA A 96 -5.82 -1.54 -12.15
N SER A 97 -5.11 -2.47 -12.78
CA SER A 97 -4.27 -3.46 -12.12
C SER A 97 -3.00 -3.64 -12.91
N ARG A 98 -1.85 -3.63 -12.22
CA ARG A 98 -0.53 -3.76 -12.85
C ARG A 98 0.30 -4.81 -12.11
N PRO A 99 0.60 -5.96 -12.73
CA PRO A 99 1.53 -6.91 -12.13
C PRO A 99 2.94 -6.33 -12.07
N PHE A 100 3.69 -6.68 -11.03
CA PHE A 100 5.11 -6.36 -10.90
C PHE A 100 5.91 -7.61 -10.53
N CYS A 101 7.18 -7.59 -10.90
CA CYS A 101 8.17 -8.56 -10.48
C CYS A 101 9.45 -7.81 -10.13
N THR A 102 9.92 -7.99 -8.90
CA THR A 102 11.21 -7.47 -8.44
C THR A 102 11.96 -8.55 -7.69
N PHE A 103 13.14 -8.22 -7.21
CA PHE A 103 13.93 -9.13 -6.40
C PHE A 103 14.73 -8.37 -5.35
N LEU A 104 15.00 -8.99 -4.22
CA LEU A 104 15.87 -8.48 -3.15
C LEU A 104 16.97 -9.49 -2.87
N GLU A 105 18.23 -9.06 -2.87
CA GLU A 105 19.40 -9.91 -2.66
C GLU A 105 19.90 -9.79 -1.22
N ILE A 106 20.11 -10.93 -0.57
CA ILE A 106 20.77 -11.03 0.75
C ILE A 106 22.15 -11.68 0.52
N PRO A 107 23.23 -10.89 0.58
CA PRO A 107 24.59 -11.41 0.44
C PRO A 107 24.95 -12.40 1.55
N HIS A 108 25.83 -13.36 1.26
CA HIS A 108 26.30 -14.35 2.24
C HIS A 108 26.87 -13.75 3.53
N HIS A 109 27.47 -12.55 3.46
CA HIS A 109 28.08 -11.90 4.62
C HIS A 109 27.07 -11.20 5.55
N LYS A 110 25.80 -11.06 5.15
CA LYS A 110 24.73 -10.52 6.02
C LYS A 110 24.06 -11.65 6.81
N SER A 111 24.84 -12.26 7.72
CA SER A 111 24.47 -13.48 8.45
C SER A 111 23.16 -13.35 9.26
N ILE A 112 22.97 -12.20 9.93
CA ILE A 112 21.81 -11.92 10.81
C ILE A 112 20.48 -12.09 10.08
N CYS A 113 20.41 -11.67 8.82
CA CYS A 113 19.21 -11.83 8.01
C CYS A 113 19.05 -13.26 7.48
N SER A 114 20.16 -13.89 7.08
CA SER A 114 20.13 -15.17 6.36
C SER A 114 19.74 -16.38 7.21
N THR A 115 20.00 -16.34 8.52
CA THR A 115 19.75 -17.44 9.45
C THR A 115 18.28 -17.64 9.78
N GLU A 116 17.47 -16.59 9.67
CA GLU A 116 16.02 -16.65 9.97
C GLU A 116 15.20 -17.16 8.79
N PHE A 117 15.67 -17.00 7.55
CA PHE A 117 15.02 -17.53 6.34
C PHE A 117 15.43 -18.98 6.00
N SER A 118 15.68 -19.81 7.02
CA SER A 118 15.84 -21.26 6.83
C SER A 118 14.56 -21.88 6.26
N GLU A 119 14.66 -23.03 5.60
CA GLU A 119 13.74 -23.59 4.58
C GLU A 119 12.25 -23.76 4.96
N HIS A 120 11.83 -23.36 6.16
CA HIS A 120 10.45 -23.38 6.64
C HIS A 120 9.90 -22.02 7.12
N ALA A 121 10.73 -20.97 7.16
CA ALA A 121 10.28 -19.64 7.50
C ALA A 121 9.59 -19.00 6.29
N GLN A 122 8.30 -18.72 6.43
CA GLN A 122 7.51 -18.05 5.41
C GLN A 122 8.11 -16.64 5.16
N CYS A 123 8.59 -16.43 3.93
CA CYS A 123 9.10 -15.15 3.47
C CYS A 123 7.93 -14.17 3.35
N HIS A 124 7.82 -13.21 4.27
CA HIS A 124 6.80 -12.16 4.26
C HIS A 124 7.46 -10.79 4.05
N PRO A 125 7.80 -10.41 2.80
CA PRO A 125 8.19 -9.05 2.54
C PRO A 125 7.00 -8.12 2.69
N GLU A 126 7.28 -6.87 3.03
CA GLU A 126 6.30 -5.79 3.05
C GLU A 126 6.58 -4.83 1.89
N ILE A 127 5.55 -4.15 1.40
CA ILE A 127 5.65 -3.20 0.28
C ILE A 127 4.83 -1.94 0.54
N MET A 128 5.35 -0.80 0.13
CA MET A 128 4.64 0.48 0.17
C MET A 128 4.90 1.34 -1.07
N VAL A 129 4.02 2.30 -1.32
CA VAL A 129 4.23 3.39 -2.27
C VAL A 129 5.01 4.49 -1.57
N GLU A 130 6.22 4.78 -2.05
CA GLU A 130 7.03 5.90 -1.57
C GLU A 130 6.69 7.19 -2.31
N TYR A 131 6.50 7.09 -3.62
CA TYR A 131 6.13 8.21 -4.48
C TYR A 131 5.21 7.75 -5.61
N LEU A 132 4.26 8.59 -5.97
CA LEU A 132 3.44 8.44 -7.16
C LEU A 132 3.30 9.80 -7.82
N CYS A 133 3.47 9.83 -9.15
CA CYS A 133 3.03 10.95 -9.95
C CYS A 133 2.17 10.47 -11.13
N ALA A 134 1.17 11.28 -11.48
CA ALA A 134 0.28 11.03 -12.61
C ALA A 134 -0.14 12.34 -13.25
N HIS A 135 -0.29 12.34 -14.58
CA HIS A 135 -0.86 13.46 -15.30
C HIS A 135 -1.57 12.97 -16.57
N LYS A 136 -2.58 13.72 -17.00
CA LYS A 136 -3.26 13.50 -18.28
C LYS A 136 -2.29 13.80 -19.42
N VAL A 137 -2.13 12.87 -20.36
CA VAL A 137 -1.30 13.04 -21.58
C VAL A 137 -2.13 12.98 -22.86
N GLY A 138 -3.34 12.46 -22.81
CA GLY A 138 -4.31 12.47 -23.89
C GLY A 138 -5.74 12.45 -23.35
N ASP A 139 -6.76 12.57 -24.22
CA ASP A 139 -8.16 12.62 -23.79
C ASP A 139 -8.63 11.39 -23.03
N ARG A 140 -7.94 10.26 -23.23
CA ARG A 140 -8.23 8.98 -22.58
C ARG A 140 -7.01 8.34 -21.94
N GLU A 141 -5.91 9.09 -21.80
CA GLU A 141 -4.61 8.55 -21.42
C GLU A 141 -4.01 9.31 -20.24
N VAL A 142 -3.58 8.56 -19.24
CA VAL A 142 -2.92 9.06 -18.03
C VAL A 142 -1.57 8.39 -17.90
N ALA A 143 -0.49 9.17 -18.00
CA ALA A 143 0.87 8.70 -17.75
C ALA A 143 1.16 8.72 -16.26
N LYS A 144 1.82 7.68 -15.76
CA LYS A 144 2.04 7.48 -14.32
C LYS A 144 3.41 6.85 -14.03
N CYS A 145 4.00 7.27 -12.92
CA CYS A 145 5.22 6.69 -12.36
C CYS A 145 5.02 6.41 -10.87
N LEU A 146 5.41 5.20 -10.42
CA LEU A 146 5.47 4.85 -9.00
C LEU A 146 6.88 4.50 -8.61
N ILE A 147 7.28 4.97 -7.43
CA ILE A 147 8.43 4.43 -6.69
C ILE A 147 7.87 3.62 -5.52
N LEU A 148 8.25 2.35 -5.48
CA LEU A 148 7.85 1.37 -4.48
C LEU A 148 9.05 0.97 -3.63
N VAL A 149 8.83 0.80 -2.32
CA VAL A 149 9.81 0.21 -1.40
C VAL A 149 9.31 -1.16 -1.01
N VAL A 150 10.16 -2.17 -1.14
CA VAL A 150 9.93 -3.51 -0.59
C VAL A 150 11.01 -3.82 0.43
N TRP A 151 10.64 -4.41 1.57
CA TRP A 151 11.60 -4.73 2.63
C TRP A 151 11.28 -6.02 3.37
N PHE A 152 12.28 -6.52 4.08
CA PHE A 152 12.15 -7.58 5.07
C PHE A 152 12.31 -7.00 6.48
N SER A 153 11.38 -7.35 7.35
CA SER A 153 11.47 -7.06 8.79
C SER A 153 12.34 -8.11 9.49
N LYS A 154 13.13 -7.70 10.49
CA LYS A 154 14.01 -8.56 11.31
C LYS A 154 13.25 -9.51 12.23
N HIS A 155 11.96 -9.29 12.42
CA HIS A 155 11.09 -10.18 13.17
C HIS A 155 9.84 -10.39 12.35
N ALA A 156 9.42 -11.65 12.20
CA ALA A 156 8.04 -11.95 11.88
C ALA A 156 7.20 -11.51 13.09
N HIS A 157 6.92 -10.21 13.20
CA HIS A 157 5.79 -9.79 14.01
C HIS A 157 4.60 -10.54 13.43
N HIS A 158 3.94 -11.33 14.26
CA HIS A 158 2.55 -11.69 14.01
C HIS A 158 1.83 -10.39 13.71
N SER A 159 1.61 -10.11 12.43
CA SER A 159 0.72 -9.03 12.03
C SER A 159 -0.60 -9.36 12.71
N PRO A 160 -1.15 -8.49 13.58
CA PRO A 160 -2.54 -8.68 13.98
C PRO A 160 -3.32 -8.67 12.67
N ASP A 161 -4.12 -9.71 12.45
CA ASP A 161 -4.82 -10.03 11.20
C ASP A 161 -5.04 -8.81 10.28
N SER A 162 -4.77 -9.00 8.99
CA SER A 162 -4.96 -8.02 7.89
C SER A 162 -6.39 -7.47 7.73
N HIS A 163 -7.26 -7.70 8.71
CA HIS A 163 -8.58 -7.09 8.86
C HIS A 163 -8.54 -5.71 9.53
N CYS A 164 -7.42 -5.28 10.10
CA CYS A 164 -7.28 -3.95 10.67
C CYS A 164 -6.64 -2.98 9.67
N HIS A 165 -7.37 -2.65 8.61
CA HIS A 165 -7.15 -1.35 7.97
C HIS A 165 -7.53 -0.27 9.00
N PRO A 166 -6.65 0.71 9.32
CA PRO A 166 -7.10 1.88 10.05
C PRO A 166 -8.19 2.58 9.20
N PRO A 167 -9.39 2.82 9.73
CA PRO A 167 -10.34 3.68 9.03
C PRO A 167 -9.79 5.10 9.13
N TYR A 168 -9.16 5.60 8.06
CA TYR A 168 -8.80 7.01 7.93
C TYR A 168 -9.82 7.74 7.05
N PRO A 169 -10.00 9.04 7.31
CA PRO A 169 -10.72 9.61 8.44
C PRO A 169 -12.26 9.44 8.27
N PRO A 170 -13.05 9.63 9.33
CA PRO A 170 -14.50 9.64 9.21
C PRO A 170 -14.94 10.79 8.29
N ILE A 171 -15.77 10.45 7.31
CA ILE A 171 -16.68 11.40 6.66
C ILE A 171 -17.46 12.08 7.80
N PRO A 172 -17.60 13.42 7.85
CA PRO A 172 -18.36 14.07 8.90
C PRO A 172 -19.85 13.82 8.68
N HIS A 173 -20.32 12.68 9.18
CA HIS A 173 -21.75 12.44 9.38
C HIS A 173 -21.95 11.82 10.76
N ASP A 174 -22.63 12.58 11.61
CA ASP A 174 -23.17 12.19 12.91
C ASP A 174 -23.89 10.84 12.82
N TYR A 175 -23.29 9.78 13.35
CA TYR A 175 -24.03 8.61 13.78
C TYR A 175 -23.39 8.05 15.06
N HIS A 176 -24.15 8.14 16.15
CA HIS A 176 -23.87 7.43 17.39
C HIS A 176 -23.86 5.91 17.13
N MET A 177 -22.69 5.28 17.19
CA MET A 177 -22.58 3.82 17.23
C MET A 177 -22.79 3.33 18.67
N HIS A 178 -23.91 2.65 18.91
CA HIS A 178 -24.07 1.77 20.06
C HIS A 178 -23.42 0.42 19.74
N CYS A 179 -22.41 0.02 20.51
CA CYS A 179 -21.84 -1.32 20.45
C CYS A 179 -22.81 -2.30 21.14
N GLY A 180 -23.69 -2.92 20.35
CA GLY A 180 -24.57 -4.00 20.79
C GLY A 180 -23.86 -5.34 20.62
N GLY A 181 -23.25 -5.86 21.70
CA GLY A 181 -22.66 -7.19 21.69
C GLY A 181 -21.93 -7.52 22.98
N SER A 182 -22.51 -8.40 23.79
CA SER A 182 -21.90 -8.92 25.02
C SER A 182 -20.75 -9.87 24.68
N ILE A 183 -19.51 -9.37 24.69
CA ILE A 183 -18.30 -10.20 24.71
C ILE A 183 -17.62 -10.00 26.05
N THR A 184 -18.03 -10.80 27.03
CA THR A 184 -17.27 -11.02 28.26
C THR A 184 -16.08 -11.92 27.93
N ASN A 185 -14.87 -11.40 28.12
CA ASN A 185 -13.55 -12.07 28.02
C ASN A 185 -12.75 -11.80 26.73
N CYS A 186 -12.27 -10.56 26.58
CA CYS A 186 -11.06 -10.29 25.82
C CYS A 186 -9.86 -10.37 26.79
N SER A 187 -9.16 -11.51 26.81
CA SER A 187 -7.99 -11.75 27.66
C SER A 187 -6.68 -11.14 27.11
N THR A 188 -6.74 -10.38 26.02
CA THR A 188 -5.56 -9.84 25.30
C THR A 188 -5.35 -8.34 25.42
N CYS A 189 -6.17 -7.62 26.20
CA CYS A 189 -5.97 -6.19 26.42
C CYS A 189 -5.00 -5.93 27.59
N GLN A 190 -3.69 -6.12 27.37
CA GLN A 190 -2.65 -5.75 28.35
C GLN A 190 -1.97 -4.40 28.07
N TYR A 191 -2.42 -3.65 27.05
CA TYR A 191 -1.93 -2.30 26.80
C TYR A 191 -3.09 -1.38 26.40
N SER A 192 -3.58 -0.59 27.37
CA SER A 192 -4.20 0.73 27.13
C SER A 192 -4.86 1.21 28.43
N SER A 193 -4.20 2.14 29.11
CA SER A 193 -4.81 3.04 30.10
C SER A 193 -5.78 4.07 29.46
N THR A 194 -6.26 3.81 28.24
CA THR A 194 -7.11 4.71 27.45
C THR A 194 -8.43 4.07 27.00
N CYS A 195 -8.78 2.88 27.47
CA CYS A 195 -10.12 2.32 27.23
C CYS A 195 -11.17 3.06 28.08
N VAL A 196 -11.95 3.95 27.46
CA VAL A 196 -12.98 4.79 28.09
C VAL A 196 -14.13 3.96 28.71
N LEU A 197 -14.21 2.66 28.44
CA LEU A 197 -15.21 1.76 29.02
C LEU A 197 -14.81 1.16 30.38
N ALA A 198 -13.59 1.40 30.88
CA ALA A 198 -13.13 0.87 32.17
C ALA A 198 -13.53 1.73 33.39
N LYS A 199 -14.18 2.90 33.21
CA LYS A 199 -14.55 3.79 34.33
C LYS A 199 -16.01 3.69 34.78
N LYS A 200 -16.64 2.52 34.70
CA LYS A 200 -17.99 2.35 35.26
C LYS A 200 -18.17 1.00 35.91
N LYS A 201 -17.49 0.79 37.04
CA LYS A 201 -17.89 -0.18 38.08
C LYS A 201 -17.05 -0.01 39.35
N GLU A 202 -17.24 1.08 40.07
CA GLU A 202 -17.12 1.11 41.53
C GLU A 202 -18.25 2.01 42.05
N GLY A 203 -18.90 1.56 43.13
CA GLY A 203 -20.10 2.16 43.71
C GLY A 203 -19.87 3.48 44.43
#